data_AF-A0A821TGD7-F1
#
_entry.id   AF-A0A821TGD7-F1
#
_cell.length_a   1.000
_cell.length_b   1.000
_cell.length_c   1.000
_cell.angle_alpha   90.00
_cell.angle_beta   90.00
_cell.angle_gamma   90.00
#
_symmetry.space_group_name_H-M   'P 1'
#
loop_
_entity.id
_entity.type
_entity.pdbx_description
1 polymer ?
#
loop_
_entity_poly.entity_id
_entity_poly.type
_entity_poly.pdbx_seq_one_letter_code
_entity_poly.pdbx_strand_id
1 'polypeptide(L)'
;NLTQLYLGANQISDNGAQLFAEVLKTNKILTTLGLGENKITDIGAQQLAEALKTNQTLTVLGLEKNTITDNGAQHLAEALKTNKVLTGLGLSGNQITDNGAQKLADTLKTNQTLTQLYLGANQISDNGAQLFAEVLKINKTLTHLGLDGNKITDNGAQQLAEALKTNKVN
;
A
#
# COMPACT_ATOMS: atom_id res chain seq x y z
N ASN A 1 -5.09 23.89 -9.81
CA ASN A 1 -5.93 23.00 -10.64
C ASN A 1 -5.29 21.65 -10.97
N LEU A 2 -3.99 21.42 -10.74
CA LEU A 2 -3.39 20.10 -10.96
C LEU A 2 -3.88 19.09 -9.90
N THR A 3 -4.51 17.99 -10.31
CA THR A 3 -5.07 16.96 -9.42
C THR A 3 -4.27 15.66 -9.44
N GLN A 4 -3.51 15.40 -10.50
CA GLN A 4 -2.69 14.20 -10.63
C GLN A 4 -1.27 14.60 -11.02
N LEU A 5 -0.28 14.01 -10.35
CA LEU A 5 1.13 14.22 -10.62
C LEU A 5 1.86 12.87 -10.61
N TYR A 6 2.52 12.54 -11.72
CA TYR A 6 3.31 11.33 -11.87
C TYR A 6 4.77 11.69 -12.09
N LEU A 7 5.63 11.23 -11.18
CA LEU A 7 7.07 11.47 -11.15
C LEU A 7 7.83 10.14 -11.09
N GLY A 8 7.27 9.11 -11.73
CA GLY A 8 7.89 7.81 -11.79
C GLY A 8 9.21 7.83 -12.55
N ALA A 9 10.11 6.88 -12.27
CA ALA A 9 11.39 6.71 -12.98
C ALA A 9 12.32 7.94 -12.86
N ASN A 10 12.44 8.48 -11.65
CA ASN A 10 13.27 9.65 -11.34
C ASN A 10 14.29 9.32 -10.23
N GLN A 11 14.95 10.35 -9.70
CA GLN A 11 15.96 10.24 -8.64
C GLN A 11 15.46 10.81 -7.30
N ILE A 12 14.15 10.78 -7.06
CA ILE A 12 13.54 11.32 -5.84
C ILE A 12 13.96 10.45 -4.66
N SER A 13 14.68 11.03 -3.70
CA SER A 13 15.04 10.39 -2.44
C SER A 13 14.03 10.73 -1.34
N ASP A 14 14.30 10.27 -0.11
CA ASP A 14 13.52 10.62 1.08
C ASP A 14 13.34 12.13 1.26
N ASN A 15 14.34 12.95 0.91
CA ASN A 15 14.20 14.42 0.97
C ASN A 15 13.08 14.93 0.05
N GLY A 16 12.93 14.35 -1.14
CA GLY A 16 11.85 14.72 -2.04
C GLY A 16 10.50 14.20 -1.55
N ALA A 17 10.45 12.99 -0.99
CA ALA A 17 9.26 12.48 -0.33
C ALA A 17 8.80 13.36 0.85
N GLN A 18 9.75 13.89 1.64
CA GLN A 18 9.48 14.85 2.71
C GLN A 18 8.80 16.12 2.18
N LEU A 19 9.33 16.71 1.11
CA LEU A 19 8.75 17.91 0.51
C LEU A 19 7.31 17.64 0.02
N PHE A 20 7.05 16.49 -0.58
CA PHE A 20 5.68 16.09 -0.92
C PHE A 20 4.81 15.88 0.32
N ALA A 21 5.33 15.27 1.38
CA ALA A 21 4.60 15.12 2.64
C ALA A 21 4.19 16.49 3.24
N GLU A 22 5.08 17.49 3.19
CA GLU A 22 4.78 18.86 3.62
C GLU A 22 3.69 19.50 2.75
N VAL A 23 3.75 19.32 1.43
CA VAL A 23 2.71 19.79 0.51
C VAL A 23 1.37 19.10 0.77
N LEU A 24 1.35 17.79 1.02
CA LEU A 24 0.12 17.03 1.27
C LEU A 24 -0.62 17.48 2.54
N LYS A 25 0.06 18.08 3.53
CA LYS A 25 -0.62 18.64 4.71
C LYS A 25 -1.54 19.81 4.35
N THR A 26 -1.17 20.62 3.36
CA THR A 26 -1.87 21.87 3.01
C THR A 26 -2.64 21.78 1.69
N ASN A 27 -2.15 21.03 0.71
CA ASN A 27 -2.77 20.88 -0.60
C ASN A 27 -4.08 20.09 -0.49
N LYS A 28 -5.18 20.72 -0.92
CA LYS A 28 -6.54 20.14 -0.90
C LYS A 28 -7.08 19.85 -2.31
N ILE A 29 -6.19 19.70 -3.30
CA ILE A 29 -6.56 19.53 -4.72
C ILE A 29 -5.97 18.23 -5.28
N LEU A 30 -4.74 17.87 -4.90
CA LEU A 30 -4.07 16.69 -5.42
C LEU A 30 -4.77 15.42 -4.92
N THR A 31 -5.24 14.61 -5.86
CA THR A 31 -5.91 13.33 -5.64
C THR A 31 -4.99 12.15 -5.95
N THR A 32 -3.98 12.34 -6.81
CA THR A 32 -3.06 11.27 -7.21
C THR A 32 -1.61 11.74 -7.19
N LEU A 33 -0.76 10.97 -6.52
CA LEU A 33 0.68 11.17 -6.48
C LEU A 33 1.39 9.86 -6.82
N GLY A 34 2.05 9.81 -7.97
CA GLY A 34 2.87 8.69 -8.40
C GLY A 34 4.35 8.97 -8.18
N LEU A 35 5.00 8.21 -7.30
CA LEU A 35 6.42 8.29 -6.96
C LEU A 35 7.15 6.95 -7.20
N GLY A 36 6.61 6.09 -8.07
CA GLY A 36 7.21 4.79 -8.35
C GLY A 36 8.59 4.90 -9.00
N GLU A 37 9.42 3.86 -8.91
CA GLU A 37 10.71 3.77 -9.59
C GLU A 37 11.64 4.97 -9.23
N ASN A 38 11.83 5.18 -7.92
CA ASN A 38 12.62 6.25 -7.31
C ASN A 38 13.54 5.69 -6.21
N LYS A 39 14.09 6.54 -5.33
CA LYS A 39 15.02 6.19 -4.24
C LYS A 39 14.40 6.40 -2.86
N ILE A 40 13.10 6.19 -2.73
CA ILE A 40 12.39 6.33 -1.45
C ILE A 40 12.68 5.09 -0.60
N THR A 41 13.09 5.32 0.65
CA THR A 41 13.31 4.29 1.66
C THR A 41 12.16 4.30 2.67
N ASP A 42 12.30 3.55 3.76
CA ASP A 42 11.37 3.61 4.89
C ASP A 42 11.21 5.01 5.48
N ILE A 43 12.24 5.87 5.40
CA ILE A 43 12.20 7.25 5.92
C ILE A 43 11.20 8.08 5.11
N GLY A 44 11.30 8.07 3.79
CA GLY A 44 10.35 8.78 2.93
C GLY A 44 8.94 8.21 3.01
N ALA A 45 8.80 6.88 3.11
CA ALA A 45 7.51 6.24 3.34
C ALA A 45 6.88 6.68 4.68
N GLN A 46 7.67 6.80 5.75
CA GLN A 46 7.22 7.31 7.05
C GLN A 46 6.71 8.75 6.95
N GLN A 47 7.44 9.62 6.26
CA GLN A 47 7.06 11.02 6.09
C GLN A 47 5.73 11.17 5.33
N LEU A 48 5.58 10.42 4.23
CA LEU A 48 4.34 10.37 3.46
C LEU A 48 3.19 9.81 4.30
N ALA A 49 3.43 8.73 5.07
CA ALA A 49 2.45 8.15 5.97
C ALA A 49 1.96 9.16 7.03
N GLU A 50 2.87 9.95 7.61
CA GLU A 50 2.49 10.98 8.57
C GLU A 50 1.60 12.06 7.95
N ALA A 51 1.88 12.47 6.71
CA ALA A 51 1.01 13.39 5.99
C ALA A 51 -0.37 12.78 5.69
N LEU A 52 -0.42 11.49 5.31
CA LEU A 52 -1.66 10.76 5.02
C LEU A 52 -2.62 10.71 6.22
N LYS A 53 -2.14 10.72 7.46
CA LYS A 53 -3.02 10.74 8.66
C LYS A 53 -3.96 11.94 8.70
N THR A 54 -3.56 13.06 8.09
CA THR A 54 -4.33 14.32 8.09
C THR A 54 -4.80 14.75 6.70
N ASN A 55 -4.18 14.27 5.63
CA ASN A 55 -4.62 14.55 4.27
C ASN A 55 -5.96 13.84 3.98
N GLN A 56 -6.93 14.62 3.48
CA GLN A 56 -8.30 14.15 3.16
C GLN A 56 -8.62 14.29 1.66
N THR A 57 -7.61 14.37 0.79
CA THR A 57 -7.81 14.61 -0.65
C THR A 57 -7.10 13.60 -1.54
N LEU A 58 -5.94 13.09 -1.13
CA LEU A 58 -5.17 12.11 -1.89
C LEU A 58 -5.87 10.75 -1.82
N THR A 59 -6.35 10.27 -2.96
CA THR A 59 -7.05 9.01 -3.10
C THR A 59 -6.15 7.90 -3.65
N VAL A 60 -5.04 8.24 -4.30
CA VAL A 60 -4.07 7.29 -4.86
C VAL A 60 -2.63 7.72 -4.58
N LEU A 61 -1.84 6.80 -4.03
CA LEU A 61 -0.40 6.95 -3.81
C LEU A 61 0.35 5.76 -4.44
N GLY A 62 1.22 6.04 -5.41
CA GLY A 62 2.10 5.05 -6.03
C GLY A 62 3.52 5.15 -5.48
N LEU A 63 4.04 4.05 -4.93
CA LEU A 63 5.39 3.90 -4.36
C LEU A 63 6.08 2.64 -4.90
N GLU A 64 5.66 2.18 -6.08
CA GLU A 64 6.22 1.00 -6.72
C GLU A 64 7.74 1.13 -6.93
N LYS A 65 8.50 0.04 -6.97
CA LYS A 65 9.93 0.03 -7.33
C LYS A 65 10.77 1.06 -6.57
N ASN A 66 10.61 1.10 -5.26
CA ASN A 66 11.42 1.87 -4.33
C ASN A 66 12.20 0.90 -3.42
N THR A 67 12.76 1.41 -2.33
CA THR A 67 13.53 0.62 -1.36
C THR A 67 12.79 0.47 -0.02
N ILE A 68 11.46 0.41 -0.06
CA ILE A 68 10.61 0.29 1.13
C ILE A 68 10.69 -1.15 1.66
N THR A 69 10.87 -1.29 2.97
CA THR A 69 10.90 -2.57 3.68
C THR A 69 9.64 -2.75 4.53
N ASP A 70 9.65 -3.75 5.41
CA ASP A 70 8.59 -3.96 6.41
C ASP A 70 8.34 -2.73 7.30
N ASN A 71 9.37 -1.93 7.60
CA ASN A 71 9.22 -0.74 8.44
C ASN A 71 8.41 0.36 7.74
N GLY A 72 8.70 0.67 6.48
CA GLY A 72 7.92 1.64 5.72
C GLY A 72 6.49 1.13 5.47
N ALA A 73 6.31 -0.17 5.21
CA ALA A 73 4.99 -0.78 5.14
C ALA A 73 4.21 -0.65 6.45
N GLN A 74 4.86 -0.80 7.60
CA GLN A 74 4.25 -0.56 8.92
C GLN A 74 3.79 0.89 9.09
N HIS A 75 4.59 1.88 8.69
CA HIS A 75 4.20 3.29 8.79
C HIS A 75 2.97 3.59 7.91
N LEU A 76 2.96 3.10 6.67
CA LEU A 76 1.82 3.24 5.77
C LEU A 76 0.57 2.55 6.33
N ALA A 77 0.71 1.34 6.88
CA ALA A 77 -0.37 0.63 7.56
C ALA A 77 -0.95 1.44 8.74
N GLU A 78 -0.09 2.06 9.57
CA GLU A 78 -0.55 2.91 10.66
C GLU A 78 -1.36 4.12 10.17
N ALA A 79 -0.93 4.76 9.08
CA ALA A 79 -1.67 5.87 8.48
C ALA A 79 -3.04 5.43 7.94
N LEU A 80 -3.13 4.24 7.37
CA LEU A 80 -4.40 3.67 6.85
C LEU A 80 -5.43 3.39 7.96
N LYS A 81 -5.04 3.25 9.23
CA LYS A 81 -6.03 3.08 10.31
C LYS A 81 -6.96 4.29 10.43
N THR A 82 -6.41 5.50 10.27
CA THR A 82 -7.15 6.76 10.42
C THR A 82 -7.53 7.39 9.10
N ASN A 83 -6.76 7.19 8.02
CA ASN A 83 -7.09 7.74 6.70
C ASN A 83 -8.34 7.06 6.12
N LYS A 84 -9.35 7.88 5.75
CA LYS A 84 -10.64 7.43 5.20
C LYS A 84 -10.87 7.90 3.75
N VAL A 85 -9.81 8.28 3.05
CA VAL A 85 -9.89 8.78 1.66
C VAL A 85 -9.00 8.03 0.67
N LEU A 86 -7.91 7.41 1.14
CA LEU A 86 -6.98 6.69 0.26
C LEU A 86 -7.63 5.38 -0.20
N THR A 87 -7.86 5.29 -1.50
CA THR A 87 -8.51 4.15 -2.17
C THR A 87 -7.53 3.24 -2.89
N GLY A 88 -6.34 3.75 -3.24
CA GLY A 88 -5.30 2.99 -3.95
C GLY A 88 -3.90 3.22 -3.37
N LEU A 89 -3.20 2.13 -3.10
CA LEU A 89 -1.82 2.13 -2.63
C LEU A 89 -0.97 1.16 -3.45
N GLY A 90 0.03 1.69 -4.15
CA GLY A 90 0.99 0.92 -4.93
C GLY A 90 2.30 0.72 -4.18
N LEU A 91 2.68 -0.54 -3.94
CA LEU A 91 3.91 -0.94 -3.24
C LEU A 91 4.66 -2.06 -3.97
N SER A 92 4.30 -2.35 -5.22
CA SER A 92 4.94 -3.41 -6.00
C SER A 92 6.43 -3.13 -6.22
N GLY A 93 7.32 -4.12 -6.23
CA GLY A 93 8.75 -3.94 -6.50
C GLY A 93 9.54 -3.35 -5.33
N ASN A 94 9.12 -3.60 -4.09
CA ASN A 94 9.82 -3.18 -2.88
C ASN A 94 10.42 -4.41 -2.16
N GLN A 95 10.87 -4.25 -0.91
CA GLN A 95 11.51 -5.30 -0.10
C GLN A 95 10.60 -5.74 1.06
N ILE A 96 9.28 -5.77 0.83
CA ILE A 96 8.30 -6.15 1.85
C ILE A 96 8.27 -7.68 1.99
N THR A 97 8.36 -8.17 3.22
CA THR A 97 8.27 -9.60 3.57
C THR A 97 6.91 -9.91 4.20
N ASP A 98 6.74 -11.11 4.74
CA ASP A 98 5.55 -11.50 5.50
C ASP A 98 5.30 -10.58 6.70
N ASN A 99 6.34 -9.97 7.29
CA ASN A 99 6.18 -9.06 8.43
C ASN A 99 5.48 -7.76 8.04
N GLY A 100 5.88 -7.12 6.94
CA GLY A 100 5.20 -5.93 6.43
C GLY A 100 3.81 -6.26 5.87
N ALA A 101 3.67 -7.41 5.20
CA ALA A 101 2.38 -7.94 4.76
C ALA A 101 1.40 -8.11 5.95
N GLN A 102 1.87 -8.62 7.09
CA GLN A 102 1.07 -8.73 8.32
C GLN A 102 0.54 -7.38 8.79
N LYS A 103 1.37 -6.32 8.81
CA LYS A 103 0.93 -4.98 9.24
C LYS A 103 -0.16 -4.42 8.33
N LEU A 104 0.00 -4.58 7.03
CA LEU A 104 -1.00 -4.18 6.04
C LEU A 104 -2.28 -5.00 6.19
N ALA A 105 -2.17 -6.33 6.28
CA ALA A 105 -3.29 -7.24 6.43
C ALA A 105 -4.11 -6.94 7.69
N ASP A 106 -3.47 -6.78 8.86
CA ASP A 106 -4.15 -6.45 10.11
C ASP A 106 -4.91 -5.13 10.03
N THR A 107 -4.34 -4.13 9.36
CA THR A 107 -5.01 -2.86 9.14
C THR A 107 -6.24 -3.03 8.25
N LEU A 108 -6.13 -3.80 7.17
CA LEU A 108 -7.23 -4.06 6.23
C LEU A 108 -8.37 -4.88 6.84
N LYS A 109 -8.18 -5.56 7.97
CA LYS A 109 -9.31 -6.16 8.71
C LYS A 109 -10.34 -5.11 9.15
N THR A 110 -9.92 -3.84 9.32
CA THR A 110 -10.76 -2.75 9.82
C THR A 110 -10.86 -1.56 8.88
N ASN A 111 -9.87 -1.30 8.02
CA ASN A 111 -9.96 -0.28 7.00
C ASN A 111 -10.96 -0.70 5.92
N GLN A 112 -12.03 0.09 5.76
CA GLN A 112 -13.08 -0.11 4.76
C GLN A 112 -13.06 1.01 3.70
N THR A 113 -11.88 1.53 3.38
CA THR A 113 -11.69 2.61 2.41
C THR A 113 -10.79 2.18 1.26
N LEU A 114 -9.71 1.46 1.57
CA LEU A 114 -8.75 1.03 0.55
C LEU A 114 -9.40 -0.03 -0.34
N THR A 115 -9.45 0.26 -1.64
CA THR A 115 -10.04 -0.63 -2.65
C THR A 115 -8.99 -1.35 -3.48
N GLN A 116 -7.78 -0.79 -3.56
CA GLN A 116 -6.68 -1.33 -4.37
C GLN A 116 -5.39 -1.34 -3.57
N LEU A 117 -4.76 -2.50 -3.47
CA LEU A 117 -3.44 -2.69 -2.89
C LEU A 117 -2.58 -3.54 -3.84
N TYR A 118 -1.47 -2.97 -4.30
CA TYR A 118 -0.53 -3.67 -5.18
C TYR A 118 0.78 -3.95 -4.41
N LEU A 119 1.09 -5.23 -4.23
CA LEU A 119 2.26 -5.75 -3.51
C LEU A 119 3.08 -6.70 -4.38
N GLY A 120 2.96 -6.61 -5.70
CA GLY A 120 3.69 -7.47 -6.62
C GLY A 120 5.21 -7.31 -6.49
N ALA A 121 6.02 -8.26 -6.96
CA ALA A 121 7.48 -8.22 -6.92
C ALA A 121 8.06 -7.83 -5.54
N ASN A 122 7.54 -8.43 -4.47
CA ASN A 122 8.07 -8.32 -3.10
C ASN A 122 8.57 -9.70 -2.63
N GLN A 123 8.73 -9.90 -1.32
CA GLN A 123 9.25 -11.14 -0.72
C GLN A 123 8.21 -11.86 0.14
N ILE A 124 6.93 -11.71 -0.20
CA ILE A 124 5.80 -12.31 0.52
C ILE A 124 5.76 -13.81 0.19
N SER A 125 5.67 -14.67 1.21
CA SER A 125 5.59 -16.12 1.08
C SER A 125 4.15 -16.63 1.25
N ASP A 126 3.97 -17.94 1.34
CA ASP A 126 2.69 -18.56 1.69
C ASP A 126 2.12 -18.02 3.01
N ASN A 127 2.98 -17.70 4.00
CA ASN A 127 2.51 -17.14 5.26
C ASN A 127 1.83 -15.78 5.04
N GLY A 128 2.44 -14.88 4.26
CA GLY A 128 1.83 -13.61 3.93
C GLY A 128 0.58 -13.75 3.05
N ALA A 129 0.56 -14.72 2.14
CA ALA A 129 -0.64 -15.07 1.37
C ALA A 129 -1.80 -15.49 2.28
N GLN A 130 -1.53 -16.30 3.31
CA GLN A 130 -2.52 -16.70 4.32
C GLN A 130 -3.15 -15.49 5.01
N LEU A 131 -2.34 -14.48 5.35
CA LEU A 131 -2.82 -13.27 6.04
C LEU A 131 -3.80 -12.50 5.17
N PHE A 132 -3.50 -12.35 3.88
CA PHE A 132 -4.43 -11.74 2.95
C PHE A 132 -5.66 -12.62 2.67
N ALA A 133 -5.53 -13.95 2.67
CA ALA A 133 -6.66 -14.85 2.60
C ALA A 133 -7.65 -14.61 3.76
N GLU A 134 -7.16 -14.39 4.99
CA GLU A 134 -8.03 -14.01 6.11
C GLU A 134 -8.67 -12.62 5.94
N VAL A 135 -7.94 -11.66 5.35
CA VAL A 135 -8.51 -10.34 5.01
C VAL A 135 -9.65 -10.49 4.00
N LEU A 136 -9.48 -11.29 2.94
CA LEU A 136 -10.50 -11.49 1.91
C LEU A 136 -11.80 -12.08 2.45
N LYS A 137 -11.77 -12.86 3.54
CA LYS A 137 -12.99 -13.39 4.15
C LYS A 137 -13.86 -12.30 4.77
N ILE A 138 -13.26 -11.22 5.27
CA ILE A 138 -13.95 -10.21 6.10
C ILE A 138 -13.99 -8.80 5.50
N ASN A 139 -12.97 -8.38 4.75
CA ASN A 139 -12.93 -7.07 4.12
C ASN A 139 -13.86 -7.06 2.90
N LYS A 140 -14.71 -6.04 2.79
CA LYS A 140 -15.74 -5.92 1.75
C LYS A 140 -15.49 -4.80 0.74
N THR A 141 -14.35 -4.12 0.86
CA THR A 141 -14.04 -2.91 0.08
C THR A 141 -12.81 -3.09 -0.81
N LEU A 142 -11.87 -3.94 -0.40
CA LEU A 142 -10.73 -4.33 -1.22
C LEU A 142 -11.23 -5.14 -2.42
N THR A 143 -11.12 -4.55 -3.60
CA THR A 143 -11.52 -5.14 -4.88
C THR A 143 -10.34 -5.57 -5.72
N HIS A 144 -9.15 -5.02 -5.46
CA HIS A 144 -7.92 -5.34 -6.18
C HIS A 144 -6.80 -5.62 -5.18
N LEU A 145 -6.23 -6.82 -5.25
CA LEU A 145 -5.06 -7.24 -4.49
C LEU A 145 -4.03 -7.84 -5.46
N GLY A 146 -2.91 -7.14 -5.68
CA GLY A 146 -1.81 -7.62 -6.50
C GLY A 146 -0.74 -8.31 -5.65
N LEU A 147 -0.45 -9.59 -5.93
CA LEU A 147 0.59 -10.39 -5.27
C LEU A 147 1.53 -11.08 -6.27
N ASP A 148 1.52 -10.67 -7.54
CA ASP A 148 2.38 -11.21 -8.60
C ASP A 148 3.87 -11.12 -8.24
N GLY A 149 4.72 -12.02 -8.76
CA GLY A 149 6.17 -11.92 -8.53
C GLY A 149 6.64 -12.05 -7.07
N ASN A 150 5.83 -12.60 -6.17
CA ASN A 150 6.20 -12.95 -4.79
C ASN A 150 6.66 -14.42 -4.68
N LYS A 151 6.92 -14.89 -3.45
CA LYS A 151 7.37 -16.26 -3.13
C LYS A 151 6.19 -17.17 -2.73
N ILE A 152 5.03 -16.96 -3.34
CA ILE A 152 3.80 -17.73 -3.07
C ILE A 152 3.85 -19.03 -3.89
N THR A 153 3.70 -20.16 -3.22
CA THR A 153 3.66 -21.50 -3.82
C THR A 153 2.21 -21.99 -3.95
N ASP A 154 2.03 -23.25 -4.36
CA ASP A 154 0.71 -23.91 -4.41
C ASP A 154 -0.03 -23.84 -3.07
N ASN A 155 0.68 -23.87 -1.94
CA ASN A 155 0.06 -23.81 -0.61
C ASN A 155 -0.57 -22.42 -0.34
N GLY A 156 0.15 -21.32 -0.59
CA GLY A 156 -0.42 -19.98 -0.46
C GLY A 156 -1.52 -19.71 -1.49
N ALA A 157 -1.37 -20.23 -2.71
CA ALA A 157 -2.42 -20.16 -3.73
C ALA A 157 -3.69 -20.90 -3.29
N GLN A 158 -3.58 -22.09 -2.69
CA GLN A 158 -4.70 -22.84 -2.13
C GLN A 158 -5.43 -22.05 -1.04
N GLN A 159 -4.71 -21.37 -0.14
CA GLN A 159 -5.30 -20.55 0.92
C GLN A 159 -6.09 -19.37 0.34
N LEU A 160 -5.53 -18.66 -0.64
CA LEU A 160 -6.22 -17.57 -1.34
C LEU A 160 -7.47 -18.09 -2.08
N ALA A 161 -7.36 -19.22 -2.78
CA ALA A 161 -8.48 -19.84 -3.48
C ALA A 161 -9.62 -20.24 -2.54
N GLU A 162 -9.30 -20.77 -1.35
CA GLU A 162 -10.31 -21.10 -0.34
C GLU A 162 -11.01 -19.84 0.20
N ALA A 163 -10.25 -18.77 0.48
CA ALA A 163 -10.83 -17.51 0.91
C ALA A 163 -11.80 -16.93 -0.15
N LEU A 164 -11.46 -17.03 -1.43
CA LEU A 164 -12.31 -16.54 -2.53
C LEU A 164 -13.68 -17.22 -2.61
N LYS A 165 -13.83 -18.46 -2.12
CA LYS A 165 -15.16 -19.14 -2.07
C LYS A 165 -16.16 -18.42 -1.16
N THR A 166 -15.64 -17.69 -0.16
CA THR A 166 -16.44 -16.95 0.82
C THR A 166 -16.36 -15.43 0.64
N ASN A 167 -15.40 -14.94 -0.16
CA ASN A 167 -15.30 -13.55 -0.58
C ASN A 167 -16.42 -13.22 -1.58
N LYS A 168 -17.57 -12.80 -1.05
CA LYS A 168 -18.69 -12.29 -1.82
C LYS A 168 -18.79 -10.78 -1.61
N VAL A 169 -18.96 -10.05 -2.72
CA VAL A 169 -19.46 -8.68 -2.71
C VAL A 169 -20.93 -8.78 -2.26
N ASN A 170 -21.29 -8.09 -1.19
CA ASN A 170 -22.69 -7.96 -0.80
C ASN A 170 -23.40 -7.01 -1.76
#